data_AF-A0AAW1HWV6-F1
#
_entry.id   AF-A0AAW1HWV6-F1
#
_cell.length_a   1.000
_cell.length_b   1.000
_cell.length_c   1.000
_cell.angle_alpha   90.00
_cell.angle_beta   90.00
_cell.angle_gamma   90.00
#
_symmetry.space_group_name_H-M   'P 1'
#
loop_
_entity.id
_entity.type
_entity.pdbx_description
1 polymer ?
#
loop_
_entity_poly.entity_id
_entity_poly.type
_entity_poly.pdbx_seq_one_letter_code
_entity_poly.pdbx_strand_id
1 'polypeptide(L)'
;MEEALAMISDEDHEVSQIFMEPPESNVLTDKDSGDEDGGLLDNLSARQLRAGGEVVVKNSAEQPEEQTKEPEQDVGHTKTKSDTKKSKKVSVETEWIEGDLISPLVFFLNSSYETYKEESPYDIFCKIFDNDVYEHLIQETQKYAASKNHPEVRVTKQDLEIFVAILILSGYNTMPSKRNYWDSQGDLRNEYVYTSMRRDKFLTISRYLHCADNSFPSDNDKMWKLKPLMIMLQNRFLELYHP
;
A
#
# COMPACT_ATOMS: atom_id res chain seq x y z
N MET A 1 -23.09 -8.72 11.97
CA MET A 1 -22.20 -9.73 11.36
C MET A 1 -21.02 -10.10 12.25
N GLU A 2 -20.40 -9.15 12.95
CA GLU A 2 -19.29 -9.43 13.90
C GLU A 2 -19.61 -10.54 14.92
N GLU A 3 -20.79 -10.50 15.55
CA GLU A 3 -21.23 -11.54 16.51
C GLU A 3 -21.46 -12.91 15.85
N ALA A 4 -21.99 -12.91 14.62
CA ALA A 4 -22.21 -14.13 13.85
C ALA A 4 -20.89 -14.84 13.51
N LEU A 5 -19.83 -14.08 13.23
CA LEU A 5 -18.51 -14.61 12.98
C LEU A 5 -17.84 -15.14 14.27
N ALA A 6 -18.07 -14.48 15.40
CA ALA A 6 -17.60 -14.94 16.70
C ALA A 6 -18.16 -16.32 17.06
N MET A 7 -19.46 -16.57 16.78
CA MET A 7 -20.06 -17.89 17.00
C MET A 7 -19.46 -19.01 16.14
N ILE A 8 -18.88 -18.71 14.98
CA ILE A 8 -18.22 -19.72 14.13
C ILE A 8 -16.83 -20.07 14.67
N SER A 9 -16.16 -19.10 15.29
CA SER A 9 -14.85 -19.35 15.91
C SER A 9 -14.94 -20.14 17.22
N ASP A 10 -16.14 -20.23 17.81
CA ASP A 10 -16.39 -21.02 19.00
C ASP A 10 -16.68 -22.48 18.63
N GLU A 11 -15.88 -23.43 19.15
CA GLU A 11 -15.96 -24.87 18.82
C GLU A 11 -17.27 -25.55 19.28
N ASP A 12 -18.09 -24.86 20.09
CA ASP A 12 -19.31 -25.38 20.69
C ASP A 12 -20.56 -25.29 19.79
N HIS A 13 -20.46 -24.64 18.61
CA HIS A 13 -21.59 -24.42 17.70
C HIS A 13 -21.35 -24.96 16.28
N GLU A 14 -22.11 -25.98 15.86
CA GLU A 14 -22.10 -26.44 14.46
C GLU A 14 -22.97 -25.53 13.58
N VAL A 15 -22.35 -24.48 13.03
CA VAL A 15 -22.99 -23.54 12.12
C VAL A 15 -23.17 -24.17 10.73
N SER A 16 -24.37 -24.04 10.16
CA SER A 16 -24.72 -24.61 8.86
C SER A 16 -24.79 -23.60 7.73
N GLN A 17 -25.34 -22.41 7.98
CA GLN A 17 -25.47 -21.33 7.02
C GLN A 17 -25.39 -19.97 7.72
N ILE A 18 -24.88 -18.97 7.00
CA ILE A 18 -24.79 -17.59 7.48
C ILE A 18 -25.38 -16.71 6.39
N PHE A 19 -26.30 -15.83 6.79
CA PHE A 19 -26.90 -14.83 5.92
C PHE A 19 -26.33 -13.45 6.27
N MET A 20 -25.97 -12.68 5.26
CA MET A 20 -25.47 -11.30 5.39
C MET A 20 -26.50 -10.35 4.79
N GLU A 21 -26.94 -9.36 5.56
CA GLU A 21 -27.73 -8.27 5.00
C GLU A 21 -26.84 -7.33 4.17
N PRO A 22 -27.33 -6.83 3.02
CA PRO A 22 -26.60 -5.81 2.28
C PRO A 22 -26.36 -4.57 3.16
N PRO A 23 -25.14 -4.02 3.21
CA PRO A 23 -24.87 -2.79 3.97
C PRO A 23 -25.63 -1.60 3.37
N GLU A 24 -25.99 -0.61 4.19
CA GLU A 24 -26.70 0.58 3.73
C GLU A 24 -25.95 1.31 2.60
N SER A 25 -26.71 1.76 1.59
CA SER A 25 -26.17 2.49 0.45
C SER A 25 -25.63 3.85 0.87
N ASN A 26 -24.36 4.13 0.56
CA ASN A 26 -23.74 5.40 0.85
C ASN A 26 -23.98 6.41 -0.28
N VAL A 27 -24.93 7.32 -0.11
CA VAL A 27 -25.37 8.27 -1.16
C VAL A 27 -24.33 9.37 -1.48
N LEU A 28 -23.17 9.40 -0.81
CA LEU A 28 -22.17 10.47 -0.93
C LEU A 28 -20.71 9.98 -1.06
N THR A 29 -20.42 9.02 -1.93
CA THR A 29 -19.01 8.74 -2.31
C THR A 29 -18.85 8.58 -3.81
N ASP A 30 -18.44 9.67 -4.46
CA ASP A 30 -17.66 9.72 -5.71
C ASP A 30 -16.18 9.34 -5.49
N LYS A 31 -15.83 9.00 -4.25
CA LYS A 31 -14.51 8.50 -3.88
C LYS A 31 -14.33 7.10 -4.44
N ASP A 32 -13.59 7.03 -5.53
CA ASP A 32 -13.00 5.84 -6.13
C ASP A 32 -12.56 4.86 -5.04
N SER A 33 -13.29 3.74 -4.93
CA SER A 33 -13.03 2.66 -3.98
C SER A 33 -11.82 1.87 -4.47
N GLY A 34 -10.64 2.47 -4.31
CA GLY A 34 -9.36 1.86 -4.58
C GLY A 34 -9.07 0.69 -3.62
N ASP A 35 -8.58 -0.38 -4.25
CA ASP A 35 -8.25 -1.75 -3.81
C ASP A 35 -9.43 -2.74 -3.68
N GLU A 36 -9.82 -3.29 -4.83
CA GLU A 36 -10.68 -4.46 -4.94
C GLU A 36 -9.97 -5.74 -4.45
N ASP A 37 -9.60 -5.78 -3.17
CA ASP A 37 -9.21 -7.00 -2.46
C ASP A 37 -10.08 -7.23 -1.21
N GLY A 38 -11.17 -6.47 -1.08
CA GLY A 38 -12.25 -6.72 -0.13
C GLY A 38 -13.35 -7.59 -0.75
N GLY A 39 -13.86 -8.56 0.01
CA GLY A 39 -14.92 -9.48 -0.45
C GLY A 39 -14.62 -10.97 -0.23
N LEU A 40 -13.42 -11.31 0.22
CA LEU A 40 -13.14 -12.63 0.82
C LEU A 40 -13.75 -12.68 2.23
N LEU A 41 -14.23 -13.86 2.65
CA LEU A 41 -14.84 -14.05 3.99
C LEU A 41 -13.92 -13.56 5.12
N ASP A 42 -12.62 -13.69 4.93
CA ASP A 42 -11.59 -13.31 5.90
C ASP A 42 -11.18 -11.82 5.81
N ASN A 43 -11.73 -11.07 4.86
CA ASN A 43 -11.40 -9.67 4.59
C ASN A 43 -12.65 -8.83 4.31
N LEU A 44 -13.58 -8.84 5.27
CA LEU A 44 -14.79 -8.00 5.23
C LEU A 44 -14.46 -6.56 5.60
N SER A 45 -15.02 -5.62 4.83
CA SER A 45 -14.92 -4.19 5.15
C SER A 45 -15.64 -3.85 6.46
N ALA A 46 -15.26 -2.74 7.07
CA ALA A 46 -15.90 -2.26 8.30
C ALA A 46 -17.43 -2.04 8.15
N ARG A 47 -17.93 -1.82 6.93
CA ARG A 47 -19.37 -1.71 6.66
C ARG A 47 -20.06 -3.07 6.64
N GLN A 48 -19.42 -4.09 6.05
CA GLN A 48 -19.94 -5.46 6.04
C GLN A 48 -19.96 -6.07 7.45
N LEU A 49 -18.95 -5.78 8.29
CA LEU A 49 -18.93 -6.23 9.69
C LEU A 49 -20.06 -5.64 10.55
N ARG A 50 -20.42 -4.38 10.27
CA ARG A 50 -21.53 -3.67 10.93
C ARG A 50 -22.91 -3.99 10.35
N ALA A 51 -22.98 -4.67 9.21
CA ALA A 51 -24.26 -5.09 8.64
C ALA A 51 -24.91 -6.18 9.50
N GLY A 52 -26.24 -6.28 9.42
CA GLY A 52 -27.00 -7.37 10.02
C GLY A 52 -26.52 -8.72 9.48
N GLY A 53 -26.51 -9.74 10.33
CA GLY A 53 -26.20 -11.10 9.91
C GLY A 53 -26.92 -12.11 10.77
N GLU A 54 -27.40 -13.17 10.16
CA GLU A 54 -28.15 -14.26 10.81
C GLU A 54 -27.37 -15.58 10.66
N VAL A 55 -27.37 -16.39 11.71
CA VAL A 55 -26.67 -17.68 11.77
C VAL A 55 -27.67 -18.80 11.95
N VAL A 56 -27.62 -19.81 11.08
CA VAL A 56 -28.42 -21.02 11.22
C VAL A 56 -27.54 -22.13 11.81
N VAL A 57 -27.79 -22.46 13.09
CA VAL A 57 -27.11 -23.55 13.81
C VAL A 57 -27.84 -24.86 13.56
N LYS A 58 -27.12 -25.96 13.31
CA LYS A 58 -27.71 -27.30 13.22
C LYS A 58 -28.05 -27.80 14.62
N ASN A 59 -29.33 -27.78 14.98
CA ASN A 59 -29.82 -28.62 16.05
C ASN A 59 -30.15 -30.00 15.49
N SER A 60 -29.55 -31.04 16.07
CA SER A 60 -29.94 -32.44 15.81
C SER A 60 -31.26 -32.75 16.53
N ALA A 61 -32.37 -32.15 16.08
CA ALA A 61 -33.75 -32.56 16.36
C ALA A 61 -34.72 -31.81 15.43
N GLU A 62 -35.78 -32.51 15.03
CA GLU A 62 -36.74 -32.21 13.95
C GLU A 62 -37.59 -30.93 14.14
N GLN A 63 -38.31 -30.58 13.06
CA GLN A 63 -39.06 -29.37 12.64
C GLN A 63 -40.20 -28.82 13.58
N PRO A 64 -41.04 -27.83 13.16
CA PRO A 64 -40.96 -26.41 13.49
C PRO A 64 -42.18 -25.88 14.28
N GLU A 65 -42.02 -24.94 15.21
CA GLU A 65 -43.17 -24.15 15.70
C GLU A 65 -42.87 -22.65 15.80
N GLU A 66 -43.74 -21.92 15.12
CA GLU A 66 -43.97 -20.48 15.07
C GLU A 66 -44.46 -19.99 16.44
N GLN A 67 -43.78 -19.00 17.06
CA GLN A 67 -44.42 -18.14 18.04
C GLN A 67 -43.65 -16.84 18.32
N THR A 68 -44.35 -15.75 17.98
CA THR A 68 -44.10 -14.34 18.28
C THR A 68 -43.99 -14.09 19.79
N LYS A 69 -43.08 -13.19 20.21
CA LYS A 69 -43.25 -12.21 21.31
C LYS A 69 -41.96 -11.40 21.61
N GLU A 70 -42.02 -10.09 21.38
CA GLU A 70 -41.37 -9.07 22.22
C GLU A 70 -42.20 -8.88 23.53
N PRO A 71 -41.76 -8.17 24.61
CA PRO A 71 -40.69 -7.15 24.68
C PRO A 71 -39.76 -7.14 25.93
N GLU A 72 -38.74 -6.28 25.83
CA GLU A 72 -38.03 -5.48 26.86
C GLU A 72 -37.25 -6.17 28.01
N GLN A 73 -35.94 -5.84 28.11
CA GLN A 73 -35.42 -5.09 29.27
C GLN A 73 -34.00 -4.50 29.07
N ASP A 74 -33.92 -3.24 29.48
CA ASP A 74 -32.82 -2.31 29.65
C ASP A 74 -31.71 -2.82 30.60
N VAL A 75 -30.45 -2.83 30.16
CA VAL A 75 -29.28 -2.81 31.06
C VAL A 75 -28.17 -1.95 30.45
N GLY A 76 -27.99 -0.77 31.02
CA GLY A 76 -27.01 0.22 30.63
C GLY A 76 -25.55 -0.24 30.70
N HIS A 77 -24.75 0.23 29.73
CA HIS A 77 -23.29 0.14 29.75
C HIS A 77 -22.65 1.50 30.05
N THR A 78 -21.91 1.53 31.15
CA THR A 78 -21.11 2.64 31.66
C THR A 78 -19.97 2.98 30.72
N LYS A 79 -19.98 4.21 30.17
CA LYS A 79 -18.86 4.75 29.38
C LYS A 79 -17.72 5.17 30.30
N THR A 80 -16.65 4.38 30.37
CA THR A 80 -15.36 4.82 30.91
C THR A 80 -14.72 5.83 29.95
N LYS A 81 -14.65 7.09 30.37
CA LYS A 81 -13.94 8.17 29.65
C LYS A 81 -12.43 7.97 29.81
N SER A 82 -11.74 7.65 28.73
CA SER A 82 -10.28 7.74 28.65
C SER A 82 -9.88 9.18 28.32
N ASP A 83 -9.19 9.85 29.26
CA ASP A 83 -8.66 11.19 29.08
C ASP A 83 -7.47 11.20 28.10
N THR A 84 -7.73 11.46 26.82
CA THR A 84 -6.69 11.82 25.85
C THR A 84 -6.21 13.25 26.06
N LYS A 85 -4.96 13.41 26.51
CA LYS A 85 -4.26 14.71 26.55
C LYS A 85 -4.19 15.32 25.14
N LYS A 86 -4.95 16.40 24.90
CA LYS A 86 -4.88 17.19 23.66
C LYS A 86 -3.54 17.92 23.57
N SER A 87 -2.71 17.55 22.60
CA SER A 87 -1.57 18.35 22.16
C SER A 87 -2.08 19.70 21.62
N LYS A 88 -1.51 20.82 22.11
CA LYS A 88 -1.79 22.16 21.60
C LYS A 88 -1.21 22.26 20.19
N LYS A 89 -2.07 22.23 19.16
CA LYS A 89 -1.69 22.62 17.80
C LYS A 89 -1.36 24.11 17.82
N VAL A 90 -0.12 24.46 17.49
CA VAL A 90 0.26 25.83 17.13
C VAL A 90 -0.47 26.12 15.82
N SER A 91 -1.48 26.99 15.87
CA SER A 91 -2.12 27.50 14.66
C SER A 91 -1.18 28.48 14.01
N VAL A 92 -0.55 28.07 12.92
CA VAL A 92 0.07 29.03 12.00
C VAL A 92 -1.08 29.77 11.34
N GLU A 93 -1.21 31.07 11.62
CA GLU A 93 -2.14 31.95 10.88
C GLU A 93 -1.74 31.88 9.41
N THR A 94 -2.57 31.20 8.63
CA THR A 94 -2.38 31.03 7.19
C THR A 94 -3.35 31.97 6.52
N GLU A 95 -2.84 32.98 5.82
CA GLU A 95 -3.66 33.82 4.96
C GLU A 95 -3.89 33.10 3.64
N TRP A 96 -5.15 32.93 3.27
CA TRP A 96 -5.51 32.40 1.96
C TRP A 96 -5.25 33.48 0.92
N ILE A 97 -4.33 33.19 0.01
CA ILE A 97 -4.02 34.05 -1.12
C ILE A 97 -4.90 33.59 -2.28
N GLU A 98 -5.72 34.50 -2.82
CA GLU A 98 -6.47 34.25 -4.05
C GLU A 98 -5.52 34.41 -5.25
N GLY A 99 -5.23 33.31 -5.93
CA GLY A 99 -4.33 33.28 -7.09
C GLY A 99 -3.73 31.90 -7.33
N ASP A 100 -3.07 31.76 -8.48
CA ASP A 100 -2.32 30.54 -8.78
C ASP A 100 -1.07 30.44 -7.89
N LEU A 101 -0.65 29.20 -7.62
CA LEU A 101 0.64 28.92 -6.99
C LEU A 101 1.75 29.53 -7.86
N ILE A 102 2.30 30.66 -7.41
CA ILE A 102 3.52 31.21 -7.99
C ILE A 102 4.63 30.26 -7.54
N SER A 103 5.05 29.34 -8.42
CA SER A 103 6.33 28.69 -8.25
C SER A 103 7.35 29.80 -8.15
N PRO A 104 8.12 29.93 -7.05
CA PRO A 104 9.31 30.75 -7.12
C PRO A 104 10.08 30.19 -8.31
N LEU A 105 10.22 30.99 -9.37
CA LEU A 105 11.12 30.69 -10.46
C LEU A 105 12.51 30.75 -9.81
N VAL A 106 12.90 29.66 -9.18
CA VAL A 106 14.29 29.41 -8.84
C VAL A 106 14.93 29.26 -10.20
N PHE A 107 15.50 30.35 -10.71
CA PHE A 107 16.54 30.22 -11.72
C PHE A 107 17.57 29.30 -11.09
N PHE A 108 17.54 28.03 -11.47
CA PHE A 108 18.66 27.15 -11.22
C PHE A 108 19.86 27.90 -11.78
N LEU A 109 20.85 28.20 -10.91
CA LEU A 109 22.13 28.69 -11.40
C LEU A 109 22.56 27.74 -12.52
N ASN A 110 23.17 28.29 -13.57
CA ASN A 110 23.72 27.47 -14.65
C ASN A 110 24.77 26.56 -14.02
N SER A 111 24.39 25.33 -13.69
CA SER A 111 25.30 24.37 -13.08
C SER A 111 26.36 24.02 -14.12
N SER A 112 27.63 24.06 -13.71
CA SER A 112 28.73 23.60 -14.53
C SER A 112 28.60 22.08 -14.73
N TYR A 113 28.10 21.65 -15.90
CA TYR A 113 27.98 20.23 -16.27
C TYR A 113 29.24 19.71 -16.97
N GLU A 114 30.27 20.53 -17.10
CA GLU A 114 31.57 20.21 -17.71
C GLU A 114 32.16 18.90 -17.20
N THR A 115 31.99 18.58 -15.91
CA THR A 115 32.46 17.34 -15.29
C THR A 115 31.80 16.09 -15.89
N TYR A 116 30.57 16.20 -16.41
CA TYR A 116 29.76 15.09 -16.89
C TYR A 116 29.59 15.07 -18.41
N LYS A 117 30.28 15.95 -19.14
CA LYS A 117 30.08 16.14 -20.58
C LYS A 117 30.38 14.90 -21.43
N GLU A 118 31.32 14.08 -20.97
CA GLU A 118 31.73 12.84 -21.65
C GLU A 118 31.01 11.60 -21.09
N GLU A 119 30.12 11.78 -20.11
CA GLU A 119 29.39 10.68 -19.49
C GLU A 119 28.02 10.49 -20.15
N SER A 120 27.61 9.23 -20.33
CA SER A 120 26.27 8.95 -20.80
C SER A 120 25.23 9.21 -19.70
N PRO A 121 23.95 9.43 -20.04
CA PRO A 121 22.88 9.53 -19.04
C PRO A 121 22.82 8.32 -18.10
N TYR A 122 23.21 7.14 -18.59
CA TYR A 122 23.29 5.93 -17.77
C TYR A 122 24.43 6.00 -16.75
N ASP A 123 25.61 6.48 -17.15
CA ASP A 123 26.76 6.61 -16.25
C ASP A 123 26.44 7.58 -15.10
N ILE A 124 25.80 8.71 -15.42
CA ILE A 124 25.34 9.70 -14.43
C ILE A 124 24.31 9.07 -13.49
N PHE A 125 23.35 8.32 -14.03
CA PHE A 125 22.35 7.61 -13.23
C PHE A 125 23.01 6.62 -12.25
N CYS A 126 24.02 5.86 -12.69
CA CYS A 126 24.74 4.91 -11.86
C CYS A 126 25.57 5.56 -10.74
N LYS A 127 25.88 6.85 -10.81
CA LYS A 127 26.47 7.59 -9.68
C LYS A 127 25.46 7.91 -8.59
N ILE A 128 24.18 8.12 -8.96
CA ILE A 128 23.10 8.42 -8.02
C ILE A 128 22.53 7.13 -7.43
N PHE A 129 22.24 6.16 -8.29
CA PHE A 129 21.67 4.87 -7.97
C PHE A 129 22.73 3.79 -8.14
N ASP A 130 23.67 3.79 -7.21
CA ASP A 130 24.87 2.97 -7.24
C ASP A 130 24.66 1.56 -6.64
N ASN A 131 25.74 0.78 -6.57
CA ASN A 131 25.73 -0.57 -5.99
C ASN A 131 25.24 -0.59 -4.54
N ASP A 132 25.57 0.43 -3.75
CA ASP A 132 25.20 0.48 -2.33
C ASP A 132 23.68 0.66 -2.19
N VAL A 133 23.07 1.50 -3.03
CA VAL A 133 21.61 1.65 -3.11
C VAL A 133 20.95 0.34 -3.49
N TYR A 134 21.46 -0.36 -4.51
CA TYR A 134 20.90 -1.66 -4.91
C TYR A 134 21.03 -2.71 -3.82
N GLU A 135 22.20 -2.82 -3.18
CA GLU A 135 22.44 -3.80 -2.12
C GLU A 135 21.53 -3.54 -0.91
N HIS A 136 21.37 -2.28 -0.51
CA HIS A 136 20.43 -1.88 0.53
C HIS A 136 18.99 -2.32 0.22
N LEU A 137 18.51 -2.05 -1.00
CA LEU A 137 17.17 -2.46 -1.43
C LEU A 137 17.00 -3.98 -1.45
N ILE A 138 18.01 -4.73 -1.89
CA ILE A 138 17.98 -6.20 -1.90
C ILE A 138 17.86 -6.73 -0.47
N GLN A 139 18.71 -6.24 0.44
CA GLN A 139 18.74 -6.69 1.83
C GLN A 139 17.39 -6.45 2.52
N GLU A 140 16.84 -5.24 2.40
CA GLU A 140 15.58 -4.90 3.06
C GLU A 140 14.38 -5.63 2.43
N THR A 141 14.40 -5.83 1.11
CA THR A 141 13.40 -6.66 0.40
C THR A 141 13.44 -8.11 0.85
N GLN A 142 14.64 -8.69 1.02
CA GLN A 142 14.81 -10.07 1.47
C GLN A 142 14.36 -10.26 2.92
N LYS A 143 14.71 -9.33 3.82
CA LYS A 143 14.23 -9.32 5.21
C LYS A 143 12.71 -9.27 5.27
N TYR A 144 12.09 -8.39 4.47
CA TYR A 144 10.64 -8.29 4.42
C TYR A 144 9.98 -9.57 3.91
N ALA A 145 10.49 -10.14 2.82
CA ALA A 145 9.96 -11.39 2.28
C ALA A 145 10.05 -12.55 3.30
N ALA A 146 11.18 -12.66 4.01
CA ALA A 146 11.33 -13.62 5.10
C ALA A 146 10.31 -13.38 6.23
N SER A 147 10.06 -12.12 6.63
CA SER A 147 9.04 -11.77 7.63
C SER A 147 7.61 -12.15 7.22
N LYS A 148 7.38 -12.27 5.91
CA LYS A 148 6.11 -12.68 5.30
C LYS A 148 6.05 -14.17 4.97
N ASN A 149 6.96 -14.99 5.52
CA ASN A 149 7.07 -16.42 5.26
C ASN A 149 7.24 -16.78 3.78
N HIS A 150 7.89 -15.90 3.01
CA HIS A 150 8.22 -16.11 1.59
C HIS A 150 9.75 -16.03 1.36
N PRO A 151 10.57 -16.86 2.03
CA PRO A 151 12.04 -16.82 1.92
C PRO A 151 12.55 -17.22 0.52
N GLU A 152 11.71 -17.83 -0.31
CA GLU A 152 11.99 -18.18 -1.70
C GLU A 152 12.03 -16.97 -2.63
N VAL A 153 11.42 -15.84 -2.22
CA VAL A 153 11.53 -14.58 -2.97
C VAL A 153 12.99 -14.14 -2.92
N ARG A 154 13.64 -14.22 -4.08
CA ARG A 154 15.00 -13.75 -4.29
C ARG A 154 15.01 -12.66 -5.35
N VAL A 155 15.67 -11.56 -5.03
CA VAL A 155 15.86 -10.42 -5.91
C VAL A 155 17.35 -10.19 -6.05
N THR A 156 17.84 -10.15 -7.30
CA THR A 156 19.23 -9.85 -7.61
C THR A 156 19.39 -8.38 -7.97
N LYS A 157 20.65 -7.90 -8.03
CA LYS A 157 20.94 -6.55 -8.53
C LYS A 157 20.40 -6.35 -9.96
N GLN A 158 20.64 -7.32 -10.84
CA GLN A 158 20.15 -7.26 -12.22
C GLN A 158 18.61 -7.20 -12.28
N ASP A 159 17.92 -7.95 -11.41
CA ASP A 159 16.46 -7.84 -11.31
C ASP A 159 16.02 -6.41 -10.96
N LEU A 160 16.68 -5.76 -9.99
CA LEU A 160 16.36 -4.38 -9.61
C LEU A 160 16.76 -3.36 -10.68
N GLU A 161 17.89 -3.53 -11.37
CA GLU A 161 18.29 -2.66 -12.48
C GLU A 161 17.22 -2.65 -13.58
N ILE A 162 16.75 -3.83 -13.98
CA ILE A 162 15.68 -3.97 -14.98
C ILE A 162 14.35 -3.42 -14.42
N PHE A 163 14.03 -3.71 -13.16
CA PHE A 163 12.81 -3.21 -12.52
C PHE A 163 12.77 -1.68 -12.52
N VAL A 164 13.86 -1.02 -12.11
CA VAL A 164 13.99 0.44 -12.11
C VAL A 164 13.94 1.01 -13.52
N ALA A 165 14.58 0.35 -14.50
CA ALA A 165 14.49 0.75 -15.90
C ALA A 165 13.04 0.72 -16.43
N ILE A 166 12.26 -0.31 -16.05
CA ILE A 166 10.83 -0.40 -16.39
C ILE A 166 10.04 0.73 -15.71
N LEU A 167 10.34 1.07 -14.45
CA LEU A 167 9.69 2.19 -13.77
C LEU A 167 9.97 3.53 -14.47
N ILE A 168 11.22 3.79 -14.87
CA ILE A 168 11.60 5.00 -15.62
C ILE A 168 10.86 5.04 -16.97
N LEU A 169 10.82 3.91 -17.69
CA LEU A 169 10.09 3.79 -18.95
C LEU A 169 8.60 4.09 -18.78
N SER A 170 8.00 3.55 -17.70
CA SER A 170 6.58 3.72 -17.42
C SER A 170 6.18 5.16 -17.10
N GLY A 171 7.15 6.02 -16.76
CA GLY A 171 6.91 7.43 -16.49
C GLY A 171 6.65 8.27 -17.74
N TYR A 172 7.23 7.90 -18.90
CA TYR A 172 7.02 8.62 -20.17
C TYR A 172 6.16 7.87 -21.17
N ASN A 173 6.05 6.54 -21.05
CA ASN A 173 5.17 5.70 -21.86
C ASN A 173 4.12 5.04 -20.98
N THR A 174 3.24 5.84 -20.38
CA THR A 174 2.25 5.40 -19.40
C THR A 174 1.12 4.61 -20.06
N MET A 175 0.87 3.40 -19.56
CA MET A 175 -0.26 2.55 -19.97
C MET A 175 -1.43 2.64 -18.97
N PRO A 176 -2.68 2.38 -19.40
CA PRO A 176 -3.85 2.39 -18.51
C PRO A 176 -3.72 1.44 -17.31
N SER A 177 -2.97 0.35 -17.47
CA SER A 177 -2.62 -0.58 -16.40
C SER A 177 -1.17 -1.04 -16.57
N LYS A 178 -0.45 -1.20 -15.44
CA LYS A 178 0.89 -1.79 -15.44
C LYS A 178 0.93 -3.18 -16.08
N ARG A 179 -0.17 -3.94 -16.07
CA ARG A 179 -0.19 -5.28 -16.69
C ARG A 179 -0.11 -5.22 -18.22
N ASN A 180 -0.55 -4.10 -18.81
CA ASN A 180 -0.63 -3.92 -20.26
C ASN A 180 0.76 -3.89 -20.92
N TYR A 181 1.82 -3.50 -20.20
CA TYR A 181 3.19 -3.60 -20.74
C TYR A 181 3.56 -5.04 -21.16
N TRP A 182 2.92 -6.05 -20.56
CA TRP A 182 3.12 -7.47 -20.85
C TRP A 182 1.95 -8.10 -21.64
N ASP A 183 1.12 -7.31 -22.31
CA ASP A 183 -0.03 -7.85 -23.03
C ASP A 183 0.41 -8.87 -24.11
N SER A 184 -0.46 -9.83 -24.39
CA SER A 184 -0.26 -10.77 -25.48
C SER A 184 -0.51 -10.12 -26.84
N GLN A 185 -1.37 -9.10 -26.88
CA GLN A 185 -1.71 -8.31 -28.07
C GLN A 185 -0.70 -7.18 -28.29
N GLY A 186 -0.40 -6.90 -29.55
CA GLY A 186 0.66 -5.96 -29.94
C GLY A 186 0.30 -4.47 -29.81
N ASP A 187 -0.98 -4.14 -29.61
CA ASP A 187 -1.45 -2.76 -29.46
C ASP A 187 -1.15 -2.18 -28.07
N LEU A 188 -1.09 -3.02 -27.04
CA LEU A 188 -0.77 -2.62 -25.67
C LEU A 188 0.63 -3.05 -25.20
N ARG A 189 1.20 -4.10 -25.80
CA ARG A 189 2.52 -4.60 -25.41
C ARG A 189 3.60 -3.54 -25.61
N ASN A 190 4.46 -3.39 -24.60
CA ASN A 190 5.74 -2.73 -24.79
C ASN A 190 6.84 -3.79 -24.98
N GLU A 191 7.42 -3.84 -26.18
CA GLU A 191 8.38 -4.90 -26.54
C GLU A 191 9.59 -4.92 -25.60
N TYR A 192 10.16 -3.75 -25.28
CA TYR A 192 11.31 -3.67 -24.38
C TYR A 192 11.00 -4.18 -22.97
N VAL A 193 9.83 -3.84 -22.42
CA VAL A 193 9.42 -4.33 -21.09
C VAL A 193 9.15 -5.83 -21.13
N TYR A 194 8.41 -6.29 -22.15
CA TYR A 194 8.02 -7.69 -22.30
C TYR A 194 9.23 -8.63 -22.41
N THR A 195 10.26 -8.23 -23.16
CA THR A 195 11.48 -9.04 -23.35
C THR A 195 12.44 -8.97 -22.16
N SER A 196 12.45 -7.87 -21.41
CA SER A 196 13.44 -7.65 -20.35
C SER A 196 13.12 -8.38 -19.05
N MET A 197 11.85 -8.51 -18.68
CA MET A 197 11.43 -9.17 -17.44
C MET A 197 10.06 -9.80 -17.60
N ARG A 198 9.82 -10.97 -17.00
CA ARG A 198 8.48 -11.55 -16.93
C ARG A 198 7.57 -10.72 -16.02
N ARG A 199 6.30 -10.55 -16.44
CA ARG A 199 5.25 -9.84 -15.66
C ARG A 199 5.21 -10.27 -14.19
N ASP A 200 5.20 -11.58 -13.94
CA ASP A 200 5.03 -12.09 -12.58
C ASP A 200 6.24 -11.75 -11.70
N LYS A 201 7.46 -11.73 -12.26
CA LYS A 201 8.66 -11.29 -11.53
C LYS A 201 8.61 -9.81 -11.19
N PHE A 202 8.18 -8.95 -12.13
CA PHE A 202 7.99 -7.52 -11.87
C PHE A 202 6.95 -7.28 -10.75
N LEU A 203 5.83 -8.01 -10.78
CA LEU A 203 4.80 -7.92 -9.76
C LEU A 203 5.27 -8.45 -8.40
N THR A 204 6.06 -9.53 -8.38
CA THR A 204 6.71 -10.02 -7.15
C THR A 204 7.64 -8.95 -6.58
N ILE A 205 8.54 -8.37 -7.38
CA ILE A 205 9.43 -7.29 -6.90
C ILE A 205 8.58 -6.12 -6.38
N SER A 206 7.56 -5.68 -7.12
CA SER A 206 6.65 -4.61 -6.69
C SER A 206 6.00 -4.86 -5.33
N ARG A 207 5.69 -6.12 -5.01
CA ARG A 207 5.01 -6.51 -3.77
C ARG A 207 5.96 -6.51 -2.57
N TYR A 208 7.19 -6.96 -2.76
CA TYR A 208 8.13 -7.16 -1.65
C TYR A 208 9.19 -6.07 -1.51
N LEU A 209 9.35 -5.16 -2.49
CA LEU A 209 10.37 -4.11 -2.45
C LEU A 209 10.25 -3.28 -1.16
N HIS A 210 11.33 -3.23 -0.39
CA HIS A 210 11.42 -2.48 0.87
C HIS A 210 12.68 -1.62 0.90
N CYS A 211 12.58 -0.48 1.57
CA CYS A 211 13.67 0.50 1.70
C CYS A 211 14.19 0.65 3.14
N ALA A 212 13.60 -0.07 4.10
CA ALA A 212 13.96 0.00 5.51
C ALA A 212 13.58 -1.31 6.23
N ASP A 213 14.23 -1.55 7.36
CA ASP A 213 13.97 -2.71 8.20
C ASP A 213 12.67 -2.53 8.97
N ASN A 214 11.68 -3.37 8.67
CA ASN A 214 10.37 -3.31 9.32
C ASN A 214 10.36 -3.86 10.76
N SER A 215 11.48 -4.40 11.26
CA SER A 215 11.56 -4.97 12.61
C SER A 215 11.49 -3.91 13.72
N PHE A 216 11.82 -2.65 13.40
CA PHE A 216 11.91 -1.55 14.36
C PHE A 216 11.18 -0.30 13.85
N PRO A 217 9.83 -0.31 13.82
CA PRO A 217 9.08 0.85 13.35
C PRO A 217 9.33 2.08 14.23
N SER A 218 9.37 3.25 13.61
CA SER A 218 9.47 4.53 14.33
C SER A 218 8.10 5.18 14.44
N ASP A 219 7.58 5.33 15.66
CA ASP A 219 6.31 6.02 15.91
C ASP A 219 6.41 7.54 15.72
N ASN A 220 7.62 8.09 15.81
CA ASN A 220 7.87 9.53 15.76
C ASN A 220 8.18 10.04 14.34
N ASP A 221 8.62 9.16 13.43
CA ASP A 221 9.04 9.54 12.09
C ASP A 221 8.16 8.90 11.04
N LYS A 222 7.18 9.63 10.50
CA LYS A 222 6.24 9.12 9.49
C LYS A 222 6.91 8.64 8.19
N MET A 223 8.14 9.08 7.90
CA MET A 223 8.88 8.73 6.69
C MET A 223 9.89 7.61 6.91
N TRP A 224 9.92 6.97 8.10
CA TRP A 224 10.93 5.99 8.48
C TRP A 224 11.14 4.87 7.46
N LYS A 225 10.08 4.46 6.73
CA LYS A 225 10.15 3.42 5.70
C LYS A 225 10.97 3.78 4.47
N LEU A 226 11.07 5.06 4.13
CA LEU A 226 11.79 5.56 2.96
C LEU A 226 13.08 6.30 3.33
N LYS A 227 13.19 6.72 4.60
CA LYS A 227 14.28 7.55 5.09
C LYS A 227 15.68 7.01 4.80
N PRO A 228 15.98 5.70 4.95
CA PRO A 228 17.31 5.18 4.63
C PRO A 228 17.67 5.44 3.16
N LEU A 229 16.78 5.08 2.22
CA LEU A 229 16.97 5.34 0.80
C LEU A 229 17.08 6.84 0.51
N MET A 230 16.23 7.67 1.11
CA MET A 230 16.27 9.13 0.91
C MET A 230 17.60 9.73 1.34
N ILE A 231 18.16 9.31 2.48
CA ILE A 231 19.46 9.81 2.97
C ILE A 231 20.57 9.40 2.00
N MET A 232 20.57 8.15 1.52
CA MET A 232 21.56 7.69 0.53
C MET A 232 21.53 8.54 -0.74
N LEU A 233 20.33 8.75 -1.31
CA LEU A 233 20.17 9.55 -2.52
C LEU A 233 20.51 11.02 -2.29
N GLN A 234 20.12 11.59 -1.15
CA GLN A 234 20.43 12.98 -0.80
C GLN A 234 21.94 13.23 -0.73
N ASN A 235 22.69 12.32 -0.10
CA ASN A 235 24.14 12.44 -0.03
C ASN A 235 24.76 12.43 -1.43
N ARG A 236 24.32 11.53 -2.31
CA ARG A 236 24.77 11.49 -3.72
C ARG A 236 24.44 12.77 -4.46
N PHE A 237 23.23 13.32 -4.29
CA PHE A 237 22.88 14.59 -4.94
C PHE A 237 23.77 15.74 -4.47
N LEU A 238 24.08 15.81 -3.17
CA LEU A 238 24.96 16.85 -2.62
C LEU A 238 26.42 16.70 -3.09
N GLU A 239 26.89 15.47 -3.29
CA GLU A 239 28.22 15.18 -3.82
C GLU A 239 28.34 15.51 -5.31
N LEU A 240 27.32 15.19 -6.09
CA LEU A 240 27.35 15.31 -7.56
C LEU A 240 26.97 16.69 -8.06
N TYR A 241 26.20 17.46 -7.29
CA TYR A 241 25.76 18.80 -7.67
C TYR A 241 26.58 19.88 -6.96
N HIS A 242 27.24 20.72 -7.76
CA HIS A 242 27.91 21.93 -7.28
C HIS A 242 27.22 23.14 -7.93
N PRO A 243 26.58 24.01 -7.12
CA PRO A 243 25.80 25.16 -7.62
C PRO A 243 26.64 26.25 -8.27
#